data_AF-A0AAW5EZY5-F1
#
_entry.id   AF-A0AAW5EZY5-F1
#
_cell.length_a   1.000
_cell.length_b   1.000
_cell.length_c   1.000
_cell.angle_alpha   90.00
_cell.angle_beta   90.00
_cell.angle_gamma   90.00
#
_symmetry.space_group_name_H-M   'P 1'
#
loop_
_entity.id
_entity.type
_entity.pdbx_description
1 polymer ?
#
loop_
_entity_poly.entity_id
_entity_poly.type
_entity_poly.pdbx_seq_one_letter_code
_entity_poly.pdbx_strand_id
1 'polypeptide(L)'
;MILVPMTVEALIVNRFGNSREYADIAVNYELLNGVSLLGGVIEPQPFKKRAAPGAGVHLHFILPDGLTQGMETENGFDYPAVPDRYLVTRLTIVKSTPDKPVITHKSWILESSYVGRDNVGSISIPEFSDKENLCRYLGRTYPYENTAPPGEYLSKLTVLGAGTPYFAACYQTCRSVFGFHDDLKDVKEGELIYTVAGWYADRKNSPLYGLTGTEYEEKLREMGFFLGGG
;
A
#
# COMPACT_ATOMS: atom_id res chain seq x y z
N MET A 1 19.24 -8.18 2.99
CA MET A 1 17.86 -7.63 3.00
C MET A 1 17.98 -6.20 2.50
N ILE A 2 17.23 -5.83 1.47
CA ILE A 2 17.25 -4.46 0.93
C ILE A 2 16.06 -3.73 1.54
N LEU A 3 16.33 -2.63 2.23
CA LEU A 3 15.31 -1.73 2.76
C LEU A 3 15.09 -0.61 1.76
N VAL A 4 13.82 -0.35 1.43
CA VAL A 4 13.41 0.70 0.50
C VAL A 4 12.60 1.71 1.30
N PRO A 5 13.15 2.89 1.66
CA PRO A 5 12.37 3.91 2.32
C PRO A 5 11.27 4.42 1.39
N MET A 6 10.08 4.67 1.94
CA MET A 6 8.95 5.20 1.19
C MET A 6 8.77 6.68 1.48
N THR A 7 8.58 7.47 0.43
CA THR A 7 7.93 8.78 0.57
C THR A 7 6.46 8.54 0.86
N VAL A 8 5.89 9.31 1.79
CA VAL A 8 4.48 9.16 2.17
C VAL A 8 3.75 10.50 2.13
N GLU A 9 2.54 10.47 1.59
CA GLU A 9 1.58 11.57 1.72
C GLU A 9 0.53 11.20 2.75
N ALA A 10 0.08 12.19 3.53
CA ALA A 10 -0.87 11.99 4.62
C ALA A 10 -2.16 12.79 4.40
N LEU A 11 -3.29 12.11 4.41
CA LEU A 11 -4.62 12.70 4.48
C LEU A 11 -5.17 12.53 5.91
N ILE A 12 -5.50 13.65 6.55
CA ILE A 12 -6.13 13.66 7.88
C ILE A 12 -7.65 13.76 7.72
N VAL A 13 -8.37 12.82 8.34
CA VAL A 13 -9.84 12.77 8.34
C VAL A 13 -10.34 12.88 9.77
N ASN A 14 -11.22 13.85 10.04
CA ASN A 14 -11.77 14.05 11.38
C ASN A 14 -12.90 13.04 11.69
N ARG A 15 -13.32 12.97 12.96
CA ARG A 15 -14.39 12.07 13.43
C ARG A 15 -15.79 12.41 12.94
N PHE A 16 -16.01 13.63 12.44
CA PHE A 16 -17.29 14.10 11.95
C PHE A 16 -17.40 13.99 10.41
N GLY A 17 -16.41 13.38 9.76
CA GLY A 17 -16.18 13.57 8.33
C GLY A 17 -15.69 14.99 8.05
N ASN A 18 -14.79 15.17 7.09
CA ASN A 18 -14.31 16.50 6.74
C ASN A 18 -15.33 17.32 5.91
N SER A 19 -16.61 16.95 5.91
CA SER A 19 -17.69 17.48 5.05
C SER A 19 -17.40 17.44 3.54
N ARG A 20 -16.32 16.76 3.13
CA ARG A 20 -15.95 16.65 1.72
C ARG A 20 -16.64 15.48 1.06
N GLU A 21 -16.94 15.67 -0.20
CA GLU A 21 -17.38 14.60 -1.08
C GLU A 21 -16.15 13.89 -1.65
N TYR A 22 -16.19 12.57 -1.68
CA TYR A 22 -15.14 11.74 -2.26
C TYR A 22 -15.70 11.06 -3.50
N ALA A 23 -15.00 11.22 -4.62
CA ALA A 23 -15.30 10.42 -5.81
C ALA A 23 -14.99 8.94 -5.52
N ASP A 24 -15.79 8.06 -6.09
CA ASP A 24 -15.54 6.62 -6.09
C ASP A 24 -14.86 6.24 -7.40
N ILE A 25 -13.60 5.82 -7.33
CA ILE A 25 -12.77 5.46 -8.49
C ILE A 25 -12.19 4.04 -8.39
N ALA A 26 -12.48 3.33 -7.30
CA ALA A 26 -11.91 2.00 -7.07
C ALA A 26 -12.81 0.91 -7.64
N VAL A 27 -12.22 0.00 -8.42
CA VAL A 27 -12.88 -1.22 -8.87
C VAL A 27 -13.28 -2.08 -7.66
N ASN A 28 -14.52 -2.55 -7.63
CA ASN A 28 -15.01 -3.45 -6.58
C ASN A 28 -15.32 -4.84 -7.14
N TYR A 29 -14.38 -5.78 -6.95
CA TYR A 29 -14.52 -7.16 -7.38
C TYR A 29 -15.46 -7.99 -6.49
N GLU A 30 -15.85 -7.50 -5.31
CA GLU A 30 -16.88 -8.18 -4.49
C GLU A 30 -18.22 -8.29 -5.23
N LEU A 31 -18.49 -7.34 -6.15
CA LEU A 31 -19.68 -7.35 -6.97
C LEU A 31 -19.72 -8.58 -7.89
N LEU A 32 -18.59 -9.19 -8.25
CA LEU A 32 -18.57 -10.42 -9.06
C LEU A 32 -19.31 -11.59 -8.39
N ASN A 33 -19.40 -11.62 -7.06
CA ASN A 33 -20.12 -12.68 -6.34
C ASN A 33 -21.65 -12.55 -6.44
N GLY A 34 -22.16 -11.40 -6.89
CA GLY A 34 -23.59 -11.09 -6.93
C GLY A 34 -24.16 -10.72 -8.30
N VAL A 35 -23.31 -10.52 -9.31
CA VAL A 35 -23.72 -10.07 -10.66
C VAL A 35 -22.88 -10.74 -11.76
N SER A 36 -23.42 -10.75 -12.98
CA SER A 36 -22.76 -11.24 -14.20
C SER A 36 -21.36 -10.62 -14.39
N LEU A 37 -20.41 -11.39 -14.91
CA LEU A 37 -18.96 -11.13 -15.08
C LEU A 37 -18.58 -9.93 -15.98
N LEU A 38 -19.49 -9.00 -16.28
CA LEU A 38 -19.24 -7.88 -17.18
C LEU A 38 -18.58 -6.71 -16.42
N GLY A 39 -17.45 -6.21 -16.94
CA GLY A 39 -16.60 -5.19 -16.30
C GLY A 39 -17.30 -3.86 -15.97
N GLY A 40 -18.35 -3.47 -16.71
CA GLY A 40 -19.09 -2.24 -16.45
C GLY A 40 -19.86 -2.21 -15.12
N VAL A 41 -20.00 -3.36 -14.44
CA VAL A 41 -20.73 -3.47 -13.16
C VAL A 41 -19.78 -3.33 -11.96
N ILE A 42 -18.49 -3.68 -12.12
CA ILE A 42 -17.50 -3.62 -11.04
C ILE A 42 -16.83 -2.25 -10.93
N GLU A 43 -16.85 -1.46 -11.99
CA GLU A 43 -16.35 -0.09 -12.00
C GLU A 43 -17.42 0.90 -11.52
N PRO A 44 -17.05 1.91 -10.72
CA PRO A 44 -17.96 2.97 -10.34
C PRO A 44 -18.36 3.81 -11.55
N GLN A 45 -19.64 4.17 -11.65
CA GLN A 45 -20.14 5.09 -12.67
C GLN A 45 -19.49 6.49 -12.52
N PRO A 46 -19.36 7.27 -13.61
CA PRO A 46 -18.85 8.64 -13.53
C PRO A 46 -19.59 9.48 -12.48
N PHE A 47 -18.84 10.30 -11.74
CA PHE A 47 -19.34 11.16 -10.66
C PHE A 47 -20.01 10.44 -9.49
N LYS A 48 -19.89 9.11 -9.40
CA LYS A 48 -20.32 8.35 -8.23
C LYS A 48 -19.53 8.84 -7.01
N LYS A 49 -20.27 9.10 -5.94
CA LYS A 49 -19.72 9.51 -4.65
C LYS A 49 -19.59 8.29 -3.74
N ARG A 50 -18.62 8.35 -2.84
CA ARG A 50 -18.46 7.40 -1.74
C ARG A 50 -18.41 8.12 -0.39
N ALA A 51 -18.64 7.34 0.66
CA ALA A 51 -18.41 7.81 2.02
C ALA A 51 -16.94 8.19 2.22
N ALA A 52 -16.72 9.17 3.10
CA ALA A 52 -15.38 9.52 3.54
C ALA A 52 -14.67 8.30 4.14
N PRO A 53 -13.33 8.22 4.02
CA PRO A 53 -12.55 7.25 4.76
C PRO A 53 -12.80 7.37 6.28
N GLY A 54 -12.43 6.33 7.03
CA GLY A 54 -12.53 6.35 8.49
C GLY A 54 -11.75 7.53 9.09
N ALA A 55 -12.14 7.97 10.29
CA ALA A 55 -11.39 9.03 10.96
C ALA A 55 -9.95 8.58 11.29
N GLY A 56 -8.99 9.50 11.24
CA GLY A 56 -7.58 9.23 11.50
C GLY A 56 -6.64 9.79 10.44
N VAL A 57 -5.46 9.18 10.32
CA VAL A 57 -4.44 9.52 9.33
C VAL A 57 -4.36 8.40 8.28
N HIS A 58 -4.58 8.76 7.04
CA HIS A 58 -4.42 7.87 5.89
C HIS A 58 -3.11 8.19 5.19
N LEU A 59 -2.17 7.25 5.19
CA LEU A 59 -0.89 7.36 4.50
C LEU A 59 -0.99 6.69 3.12
N HIS A 60 -0.57 7.38 2.07
CA HIS A 60 -0.37 6.83 0.73
C HIS A 60 1.13 6.74 0.46
N PHE A 61 1.60 5.55 0.11
CA PHE A 61 3.00 5.29 -0.16
C PHE A 61 3.30 5.64 -1.61
N ILE A 62 4.26 6.52 -1.82
CA ILE A 62 4.78 6.85 -3.15
C ILE A 62 5.93 5.88 -3.42
N LEU A 63 5.70 4.99 -4.37
CA LEU A 63 6.71 4.02 -4.79
C LEU A 63 7.81 4.72 -5.58
N PRO A 64 9.08 4.30 -5.43
CA PRO A 64 10.17 4.83 -6.23
C PRO A 64 9.94 4.69 -7.73
N ASP A 65 10.31 5.71 -8.50
CA ASP A 65 10.02 5.80 -9.93
C ASP A 65 10.52 4.58 -10.72
N GLY A 66 11.73 4.07 -10.46
CA GLY A 66 12.26 2.89 -11.13
C GLY A 66 11.51 1.59 -10.87
N LEU A 67 10.57 1.57 -9.92
CA LEU A 67 9.66 0.45 -9.69
C LEU A 67 8.28 0.66 -10.34
N THR A 68 8.03 1.84 -10.92
CA THR A 68 6.76 2.21 -11.56
C THR A 68 6.79 2.16 -13.08
N GLN A 69 7.97 1.97 -13.68
CA GLN A 69 8.15 1.91 -15.13
C GLN A 69 7.99 0.48 -15.64
N GLY A 70 7.16 0.30 -16.67
CA GLY A 70 7.03 -0.96 -17.40
C GLY A 70 8.04 -1.00 -18.56
N MET A 71 8.56 -2.19 -18.84
CA MET A 71 9.38 -2.45 -20.01
C MET A 71 8.54 -3.16 -21.08
N GLU A 72 8.59 -2.68 -22.31
CA GLU A 72 7.96 -3.36 -23.43
C GLU A 72 8.69 -4.66 -23.75
N THR A 73 7.92 -5.72 -23.99
CA THR A 73 8.37 -7.05 -24.37
C THR A 73 7.53 -7.55 -25.54
N GLU A 74 7.92 -8.65 -26.17
CA GLU A 74 7.13 -9.27 -27.25
C GLU A 74 5.70 -9.63 -26.84
N ASN A 75 5.44 -9.82 -25.54
CA ASN A 75 4.15 -10.23 -24.99
C ASN A 75 3.40 -9.09 -24.23
N GLY A 76 3.81 -7.84 -24.41
CA GLY A 76 3.22 -6.67 -23.75
C GLY A 76 4.19 -6.02 -22.76
N PHE A 77 3.68 -5.41 -21.70
CA PHE A 77 4.51 -4.70 -20.71
C PHE A 77 4.80 -5.56 -19.48
N ASP A 78 6.07 -5.73 -19.14
CA ASP A 78 6.49 -6.31 -17.85
C ASP A 78 6.88 -5.20 -16.87
N TYR A 79 6.34 -5.27 -15.66
CA TYR A 79 6.64 -4.34 -14.58
C TYR A 79 7.51 -5.03 -13.54
N PRO A 80 8.49 -4.33 -12.95
CA PRO A 80 9.28 -4.88 -11.86
C PRO A 80 8.37 -5.20 -10.66
N ALA A 81 8.78 -6.19 -9.86
CA ALA A 81 8.13 -6.41 -8.59
C ALA A 81 8.41 -5.21 -7.67
N VAL A 82 7.45 -4.89 -6.82
CA VAL A 82 7.59 -3.86 -5.77
C VAL A 82 7.81 -4.53 -4.41
N PRO A 83 8.30 -3.79 -3.39
CA PRO A 83 8.30 -4.27 -2.02
C PRO A 83 6.91 -4.72 -1.61
N ASP A 84 6.82 -5.82 -0.86
CA ASP A 84 5.55 -6.44 -0.48
C ASP A 84 5.39 -6.60 1.03
N ARG A 85 6.35 -6.08 1.79
CA ARG A 85 6.32 -5.96 3.24
C ARG A 85 6.78 -4.59 3.65
N TYR A 86 6.09 -4.00 4.62
CA TYR A 86 6.36 -2.66 5.09
C TYR A 86 6.29 -2.60 6.61
N LEU A 87 7.23 -1.86 7.19
CA LEU A 87 7.21 -1.45 8.58
C LEU A 87 6.75 0.01 8.60
N VAL A 88 5.55 0.21 9.13
CA VAL A 88 5.01 1.56 9.38
C VAL A 88 5.25 1.89 10.83
N THR A 89 5.89 3.00 11.13
CA THR A 89 6.12 3.47 12.50
C THR A 89 5.59 4.88 12.67
N ARG A 90 4.73 5.06 13.66
CA ARG A 90 4.31 6.37 14.16
C ARG A 90 5.15 6.72 15.38
N LEU A 91 5.78 7.90 15.36
CA LEU A 91 6.29 8.58 16.54
C LEU A 91 5.27 9.61 17.01
N THR A 92 5.07 9.70 18.32
CA THR A 92 4.20 10.69 18.95
C THR A 92 5.02 11.49 19.94
N ILE A 93 5.11 12.80 19.71
CA ILE A 93 5.91 13.73 20.50
C ILE A 93 4.96 14.65 21.27
N VAL A 94 4.93 14.49 22.60
CA VAL A 94 4.13 15.34 23.49
C VAL A 94 5.05 16.33 24.18
N LYS A 95 4.80 17.63 23.95
CA LYS A 95 5.62 18.76 24.44
C LYS A 95 4.97 19.49 25.62
N SER A 96 4.21 18.79 26.46
CA SER A 96 3.55 19.38 27.63
C SER A 96 4.54 20.01 28.62
N THR A 97 5.79 19.52 28.65
CA THR A 97 6.93 20.19 29.28
C THR A 97 8.00 20.42 28.20
N PRO A 98 8.19 21.66 27.69
CA PRO A 98 9.06 21.93 26.54
C PRO A 98 10.50 21.42 26.69
N ASP A 99 11.05 21.46 27.91
CA ASP A 99 12.42 21.01 28.21
C ASP A 99 12.56 19.48 28.30
N LYS A 100 11.44 18.74 28.30
CA LYS A 100 11.38 17.28 28.45
C LYS A 100 10.25 16.69 27.60
N PRO A 101 10.36 16.73 26.27
CA PRO A 101 9.37 16.11 25.40
C PRO A 101 9.28 14.60 25.67
N VAL A 102 8.07 14.07 25.73
CA VAL A 102 7.82 12.63 25.82
C VAL A 102 7.64 12.10 24.40
N ILE A 103 8.51 11.16 24.00
CA ILE A 103 8.45 10.51 22.69
C ILE A 103 8.00 9.06 22.90
N THR A 104 6.92 8.68 22.25
CA THR A 104 6.44 7.29 22.18
C THR A 104 6.38 6.83 20.74
N HIS A 105 6.38 5.53 20.51
CA HIS A 105 6.25 4.97 19.17
C HIS A 105 5.25 3.82 19.15
N LYS A 106 4.68 3.58 17.96
CA LYS A 106 3.87 2.40 17.65
C LYS A 106 4.16 1.98 16.23
N SER A 107 4.27 0.67 16.03
CA SER A 107 4.65 0.11 14.73
C SER A 107 3.68 -0.97 14.28
N TRP A 108 3.59 -1.11 12.96
CA TRP A 108 2.74 -2.10 12.28
C TRP A 108 3.52 -2.75 11.15
N ILE A 109 3.21 -4.02 10.91
CA ILE A 109 3.58 -4.72 9.69
C ILE A 109 2.41 -4.63 8.73
N LEU A 110 2.70 -4.15 7.53
CA LEU A 110 1.79 -4.22 6.39
C LEU A 110 2.34 -5.24 5.39
N GLU A 111 1.49 -6.17 4.97
CA GLU A 111 1.81 -7.22 4.00
C GLU A 111 0.99 -6.99 2.73
N SER A 112 1.59 -6.32 1.75
CA SER A 112 0.89 -5.86 0.54
C SER A 112 0.53 -6.98 -0.41
N SER A 113 1.34 -8.03 -0.47
CA SER A 113 1.08 -9.21 -1.32
C SER A 113 0.15 -10.22 -0.66
N TYR A 114 -0.28 -10.01 0.60
CA TYR A 114 -1.20 -10.93 1.27
C TYR A 114 -2.49 -11.06 0.46
N VAL A 115 -2.96 -12.29 0.28
CA VAL A 115 -4.25 -12.58 -0.31
C VAL A 115 -5.05 -13.46 0.63
N GLY A 116 -6.28 -13.08 0.94
CA GLY A 116 -7.14 -13.81 1.87
C GLY A 116 -8.62 -13.59 1.65
N ARG A 117 -9.43 -14.30 2.42
CA ARG A 117 -10.91 -14.08 2.50
C ARG A 117 -11.34 -13.42 3.81
N ASP A 118 -10.41 -13.29 4.75
CA ASP A 118 -10.60 -12.84 6.13
C ASP A 118 -10.40 -11.33 6.33
N ASN A 119 -9.79 -10.63 5.36
CA ASN A 119 -9.51 -9.19 5.47
C ASN A 119 -10.53 -8.30 4.74
N VAL A 120 -11.81 -8.54 5.05
CA VAL A 120 -12.96 -7.83 4.48
C VAL A 120 -12.79 -6.31 4.61
N GLY A 121 -13.14 -5.57 3.55
CA GLY A 121 -12.99 -4.11 3.51
C GLY A 121 -11.61 -3.62 3.03
N SER A 122 -10.70 -4.53 2.68
CA SER A 122 -9.46 -4.22 1.95
C SER A 122 -9.70 -4.12 0.44
N ILE A 123 -8.65 -3.93 -0.35
CA ILE A 123 -8.76 -3.96 -1.81
C ILE A 123 -9.12 -5.36 -2.27
N SER A 124 -10.21 -5.49 -3.02
CA SER A 124 -10.60 -6.75 -3.64
C SER A 124 -9.82 -6.99 -4.94
N ILE A 125 -9.49 -8.24 -5.23
CA ILE A 125 -8.94 -8.71 -6.50
C ILE A 125 -9.78 -9.88 -7.02
N PRO A 126 -9.82 -10.14 -8.34
CA PRO A 126 -10.59 -11.25 -8.88
C PRO A 126 -9.94 -12.59 -8.53
N GLU A 127 -10.78 -13.61 -8.36
CA GLU A 127 -10.39 -15.01 -8.18
C GLU A 127 -11.22 -15.84 -9.16
N PHE A 128 -10.58 -16.44 -10.16
CA PHE A 128 -11.31 -17.19 -11.20
C PHE A 128 -11.23 -18.71 -11.02
N SER A 129 -10.40 -19.19 -10.09
CA SER A 129 -10.29 -20.63 -9.81
C SER A 129 -11.44 -21.16 -8.93
N ASP A 130 -12.06 -20.28 -8.14
CA ASP A 130 -13.21 -20.59 -7.28
C ASP A 130 -14.52 -20.13 -7.95
N LYS A 131 -15.46 -21.05 -8.16
CA LYS A 131 -16.73 -20.76 -8.84
C LYS A 131 -17.78 -20.12 -7.94
N GLU A 132 -17.62 -20.22 -6.62
CA GLU A 132 -18.57 -19.71 -5.64
C GLU A 132 -18.14 -18.35 -5.08
N ASN A 133 -16.83 -18.10 -5.01
CA ASN A 133 -16.30 -16.83 -4.54
C ASN A 133 -15.23 -16.28 -5.47
N LEU A 134 -15.68 -15.41 -6.36
CA LEU A 134 -14.96 -14.81 -7.47
C LEU A 134 -14.05 -13.63 -7.08
N CYS A 135 -13.85 -13.39 -5.79
CA CYS A 135 -12.95 -12.37 -5.30
C CYS A 135 -12.20 -12.80 -4.03
N ARG A 136 -11.05 -12.14 -3.81
CA ARG A 136 -10.26 -12.19 -2.57
C ARG A 136 -9.81 -10.79 -2.17
N TYR A 137 -9.30 -10.64 -0.96
CA TYR A 137 -8.78 -9.40 -0.42
C TYR A 137 -7.26 -9.36 -0.47
N LEU A 138 -6.72 -8.29 -1.05
CA LEU A 138 -5.31 -8.01 -1.21
C LEU A 138 -4.83 -7.01 -0.16
N GLY A 139 -3.69 -7.34 0.46
CA GLY A 139 -3.06 -6.54 1.49
C GLY A 139 -3.68 -6.78 2.87
N ARG A 140 -2.87 -6.75 3.92
CA ARG A 140 -3.33 -6.70 5.32
C ARG A 140 -2.32 -6.01 6.23
N THR A 141 -2.78 -5.60 7.40
CA THR A 141 -1.96 -4.90 8.39
C THR A 141 -2.24 -5.40 9.80
N TYR A 142 -1.20 -5.51 10.62
CA TYR A 142 -1.32 -5.87 12.04
C TYR A 142 -0.22 -5.18 12.87
N PRO A 143 -0.42 -5.00 14.19
CA PRO A 143 0.60 -4.44 15.09
C PRO A 143 1.90 -5.24 15.04
N TYR A 144 3.04 -4.56 15.05
CA TYR A 144 4.36 -5.19 14.95
C TYR A 144 4.63 -6.22 16.06
N GLU A 145 4.11 -5.97 17.27
CA GLU A 145 4.26 -6.84 18.44
C GLU A 145 3.50 -8.17 18.31
N ASN A 146 2.55 -8.26 17.36
CA ASN A 146 1.79 -9.49 17.16
C ASN A 146 2.61 -10.50 16.36
N THR A 147 2.42 -11.79 16.67
CA THR A 147 2.96 -12.85 15.82
C THR A 147 2.37 -12.74 14.41
N ALA A 148 3.22 -12.82 13.39
CA ALA A 148 2.81 -12.79 12.00
C ALA A 148 1.77 -13.89 11.74
N PRO A 149 0.53 -13.55 11.35
CA PRO A 149 -0.48 -14.55 11.08
C PRO A 149 -0.06 -15.40 9.86
N PRO A 150 -0.45 -16.69 9.78
CA PRO A 150 -0.28 -17.44 8.54
C PRO A 150 -1.06 -16.75 7.41
N GLY A 151 -0.63 -16.94 6.18
CA GLY A 151 -1.24 -16.29 5.03
C GLY A 151 -0.74 -16.82 3.70
N GLU A 152 -1.51 -16.55 2.66
CA GLU A 152 -1.13 -16.77 1.27
C GLU A 152 -0.72 -15.44 0.66
N TYR A 153 0.21 -15.47 -0.31
CA TYR A 153 0.78 -14.26 -0.89
C TYR A 153 0.90 -14.40 -2.40
N LEU A 154 0.72 -13.29 -3.11
CA LEU A 154 1.08 -13.20 -4.52
C LEU A 154 2.59 -13.47 -4.69
N SER A 155 2.95 -14.26 -5.69
CA SER A 155 4.35 -14.54 -6.03
C SER A 155 5.09 -13.29 -6.52
N LYS A 156 4.37 -12.39 -7.20
CA LYS A 156 4.85 -11.09 -7.69
C LYS A 156 3.73 -10.05 -7.55
N LEU A 157 4.02 -8.95 -6.86
CA LEU A 157 3.17 -7.76 -6.80
C LEU A 157 3.83 -6.65 -7.61
N THR A 158 3.06 -5.93 -8.43
CA THR A 158 3.53 -4.78 -9.21
C THR A 158 2.68 -3.55 -8.91
N VAL A 159 3.07 -2.41 -9.47
CA VAL A 159 2.34 -1.13 -9.35
C VAL A 159 0.94 -1.14 -9.94
N LEU A 160 0.59 -2.15 -10.73
CA LEU A 160 -0.71 -2.29 -11.39
C LEU A 160 -1.75 -3.06 -10.55
N GLY A 161 -1.32 -3.71 -9.46
CA GLY A 161 -2.21 -4.57 -8.67
C GLY A 161 -2.86 -5.65 -9.53
N ALA A 162 -4.20 -5.66 -9.58
CA ALA A 162 -4.98 -6.58 -10.42
C ALA A 162 -5.15 -6.12 -11.89
N GLY A 163 -4.32 -5.19 -12.38
CA GLY A 163 -4.29 -4.75 -13.78
C GLY A 163 -4.84 -3.34 -14.03
N THR A 164 -5.02 -2.52 -12.99
CA THR A 164 -5.48 -1.14 -13.14
C THR A 164 -4.27 -0.18 -13.23
N PRO A 165 -4.10 0.59 -14.33
CA PRO A 165 -2.94 1.46 -14.51
C PRO A 165 -2.71 2.51 -13.40
N TYR A 166 -3.79 2.99 -12.79
CA TYR A 166 -3.73 3.98 -11.71
C TYR A 166 -3.72 3.35 -10.31
N PHE A 167 -3.56 2.03 -10.20
CA PHE A 167 -3.68 1.30 -8.93
C PHE A 167 -2.81 1.89 -7.82
N ALA A 168 -1.49 1.99 -8.04
CA ALA A 168 -0.57 2.57 -7.06
C ALA A 168 -0.66 4.11 -6.96
N ALA A 169 -1.22 4.77 -7.98
CA ALA A 169 -1.24 6.22 -8.08
C ALA A 169 -2.36 6.88 -7.24
N CYS A 170 -3.38 6.12 -6.83
CA CYS A 170 -4.52 6.66 -6.09
C CYS A 170 -4.73 5.89 -4.78
N TYR A 171 -4.70 6.59 -3.64
CA TYR A 171 -4.88 5.96 -2.32
C TYR A 171 -6.11 5.05 -2.25
N GLN A 172 -7.24 5.45 -2.84
CA GLN A 172 -8.48 4.67 -2.78
C GLN A 172 -8.37 3.27 -3.40
N THR A 173 -7.54 3.12 -4.44
CA THR A 173 -7.38 1.89 -5.23
C THR A 173 -6.34 0.96 -4.63
N CYS A 174 -5.44 1.46 -3.77
CA CYS A 174 -4.37 0.68 -3.16
C CYS A 174 -4.30 0.79 -1.62
N ARG A 175 -5.36 1.29 -0.94
CA ARG A 175 -5.32 1.64 0.50
C ARG A 175 -4.84 0.56 1.47
N SER A 176 -4.97 -0.72 1.13
CA SER A 176 -4.50 -1.86 1.94
C SER A 176 -3.16 -2.44 1.45
N VAL A 177 -2.64 -1.93 0.34
CA VAL A 177 -1.49 -2.47 -0.40
C VAL A 177 -0.33 -1.48 -0.39
N PHE A 178 -0.57 -0.24 -0.83
CA PHE A 178 0.39 0.87 -0.78
C PHE A 178 -0.16 2.02 0.07
N GLY A 179 -0.85 1.67 1.14
CA GLY A 179 -1.43 2.65 2.04
C GLY A 179 -1.66 2.09 3.43
N PHE A 180 -1.80 2.99 4.39
CA PHE A 180 -2.01 2.64 5.79
C PHE A 180 -3.03 3.59 6.41
N HIS A 181 -3.84 3.08 7.34
CA HIS A 181 -4.79 3.89 8.11
C HIS A 181 -4.47 3.75 9.60
N ASP A 182 -4.07 4.87 10.21
CA ASP A 182 -3.98 5.01 11.66
C ASP A 182 -5.26 5.66 12.18
N ASP A 183 -6.05 4.93 12.98
CA ASP A 183 -7.31 5.43 13.52
C ASP A 183 -7.14 6.44 14.68
N LEU A 184 -5.90 6.61 15.17
CA LEU A 184 -5.52 7.50 16.27
C LEU A 184 -6.32 7.29 17.56
N LYS A 185 -6.96 6.13 17.78
CA LYS A 185 -7.74 5.90 19.01
C LYS A 185 -6.88 5.94 20.27
N ASP A 186 -5.59 5.65 20.13
CA ASP A 186 -4.60 5.63 21.20
C ASP A 186 -3.83 6.95 21.36
N VAL A 187 -4.10 7.97 20.52
CA VAL A 187 -3.46 9.28 20.58
C VAL A 187 -4.45 10.31 21.13
N LYS A 188 -4.06 11.01 22.19
CA LYS A 188 -4.84 12.11 22.77
C LYS A 188 -4.38 13.48 22.26
N GLU A 189 -3.08 13.67 22.22
CA GLU A 189 -2.40 14.89 21.80
C GLU A 189 -0.97 14.57 21.35
N GLY A 190 -0.33 15.53 20.66
CA GLY A 190 1.07 15.45 20.27
C GLY A 190 1.29 15.62 18.76
N GLU A 191 2.54 15.92 18.40
CA GLU A 191 3.00 15.93 17.02
C GLU A 191 3.23 14.49 16.55
N LEU A 192 2.77 14.18 15.34
CA LEU A 192 2.88 12.86 14.75
C LEU A 192 3.90 12.85 13.61
N ILE A 193 4.81 11.89 13.64
CA ILE A 193 5.76 11.64 12.56
C ILE A 193 5.56 10.20 12.12
N TYR A 194 5.49 9.97 10.82
CA TYR A 194 5.39 8.64 10.24
C TYR A 194 6.62 8.32 9.42
N THR A 195 7.14 7.11 9.61
CA THR A 195 8.17 6.54 8.74
C THR A 195 7.67 5.22 8.18
N VAL A 196 7.97 4.98 6.91
CA VAL A 196 7.59 3.74 6.22
C VAL A 196 8.80 3.20 5.48
N ALA A 197 9.16 1.97 5.78
CA ALA A 197 10.25 1.25 5.11
C ALA A 197 9.72 -0.08 4.56
N GLY A 198 9.89 -0.28 3.26
CA GLY A 198 9.52 -1.50 2.56
C GLY A 198 10.69 -2.47 2.41
N TRP A 199 10.40 -3.75 2.25
CA TRP A 199 11.33 -4.77 1.78
C TRP A 199 10.58 -5.85 0.98
N TYR A 200 11.36 -6.72 0.32
CA TYR A 200 10.84 -7.87 -0.40
C TYR A 200 10.90 -9.10 0.51
N ALA A 201 9.77 -9.76 0.73
CA ALA A 201 9.71 -11.03 1.47
C ALA A 201 10.56 -12.10 0.76
N ASP A 202 10.34 -12.28 -0.54
CA ASP A 202 11.30 -13.01 -1.39
C ASP A 202 12.32 -12.02 -1.97
N ARG A 203 13.57 -12.15 -1.53
CA ARG A 203 14.66 -11.31 -1.99
C ARG A 203 14.86 -11.35 -3.51
N LYS A 204 14.52 -12.46 -4.18
CA LYS A 204 14.67 -12.62 -5.63
C LYS A 204 13.75 -11.71 -6.44
N ASN A 205 12.66 -11.22 -5.82
CA ASN A 205 11.78 -10.25 -6.46
C ASN A 205 12.41 -8.86 -6.56
N SER A 206 13.45 -8.56 -5.79
CA SER A 206 14.14 -7.27 -5.91
C SER A 206 14.87 -7.17 -7.24
N PRO A 207 14.69 -6.08 -8.02
CA PRO A 207 15.49 -5.82 -9.23
C PRO A 207 17.00 -5.68 -8.96
N LEU A 208 17.39 -5.52 -7.69
CA LEU A 208 18.77 -5.40 -7.25
C LEU A 208 19.32 -6.73 -6.70
N TYR A 209 18.55 -7.80 -6.74
CA TYR A 209 18.95 -9.08 -6.18
C TYR A 209 20.16 -9.67 -6.92
N GLY A 210 21.19 -10.03 -6.15
CA GLY A 210 22.41 -10.65 -6.69
C GLY A 210 23.39 -9.69 -7.35
N LEU A 211 23.02 -8.41 -7.52
CA LEU A 211 23.93 -7.39 -8.04
C LEU A 211 24.92 -6.94 -6.97
N THR A 212 26.16 -6.64 -7.38
CA THR A 212 27.21 -6.15 -6.48
C THR A 212 28.08 -5.10 -7.16
N GLY A 213 28.80 -4.29 -6.37
CA GLY A 213 29.77 -3.32 -6.89
C GLY A 213 29.17 -2.38 -7.92
N THR A 214 29.83 -2.25 -9.08
CA THR A 214 29.44 -1.34 -10.15
C THR A 214 28.05 -1.64 -10.73
N GLU A 215 27.69 -2.91 -10.89
CA GLU A 215 26.41 -3.33 -11.49
C GLU A 215 25.22 -2.89 -10.60
N TYR A 216 25.40 -2.94 -9.28
CA TYR A 216 24.39 -2.47 -8.32
C TYR A 216 24.17 -0.96 -8.43
N GLU A 217 25.27 -0.20 -8.49
CA GLU A 217 25.25 1.27 -8.61
C GLU A 217 24.66 1.73 -9.95
N GLU A 218 24.99 1.03 -11.04
CA GLU A 218 24.40 1.28 -12.36
C GLU A 218 22.90 1.02 -12.34
N LYS A 219 22.47 -0.11 -11.75
CA LYS A 219 21.05 -0.44 -11.68
C LYS A 219 20.25 0.56 -10.84
N LEU A 220 20.81 1.02 -9.71
CA LEU A 220 20.18 2.08 -8.93
C LEU A 220 20.00 3.37 -9.73
N ARG A 221 21.02 3.77 -10.51
CA ARG A 221 20.94 4.96 -11.38
C ARG A 221 19.89 4.81 -12.48
N GLU A 222 19.84 3.65 -13.15
CA GLU A 222 18.80 3.36 -14.15
C GLU A 222 17.38 3.45 -13.56
N MET A 223 17.23 2.98 -12.33
CA MET A 223 15.97 3.00 -11.59
C MET A 223 15.67 4.38 -10.97
N GLY A 224 16.48 5.40 -11.23
CA GLY A 224 16.26 6.76 -10.71
C GLY A 224 16.43 6.88 -9.19
N PHE A 225 17.06 5.91 -8.53
CA PHE A 225 17.44 6.02 -7.13
C PHE A 225 18.70 6.86 -7.01
N PHE A 226 18.54 8.17 -6.88
CA PHE A 226 19.64 9.07 -6.56
C PHE A 226 19.79 9.16 -5.04
N LEU A 227 20.97 8.84 -4.52
CA LEU A 227 21.39 9.45 -3.27
C LEU A 227 21.62 10.93 -3.62
N GLY A 228 20.78 11.82 -3.08
CA GLY A 228 20.89 13.25 -3.36
C GLY A 228 22.32 13.74 -3.15
N GLY A 229 23.04 13.98 -4.25
CA GLY A 229 24.25 14.75 -4.28
C GLY A 229 23.85 16.21 -4.45
N GLY A 230 24.24 17.04 -3.48
CA GLY A 230 24.15 18.50 -3.60
C GLY A 230 25.11 19.08 -4.62
#